data_AF-A0A7V3LHC7-F1
#
_entry.id   AF-A0A7V3LHC7-F1
#
_cell.length_a   1.000
_cell.length_b   1.000
_cell.length_c   1.000
_cell.angle_alpha   90.00
_cell.angle_beta   90.00
_cell.angle_gamma   90.00
#
_symmetry.space_group_name_H-M   'P 1'
#
loop_
_entity.id
_entity.type
_entity.pdbx_description
1 polymer ?
#
loop_
_entity_poly.entity_id
_entity_poly.type
_entity_poly.pdbx_seq_one_letter_code
_entity_poly.pdbx_strand_id
1 'polypeptide(L)' 'MNCGVCTAVCPMGIDCLPRRLFRYVLLGMEEELLGEVESIYSCLLCKMCEVNCPAGVRIAENVRLLRGFVNRKVFGL' A
#
# COMPACT_ATOMS: atom_id res chain seq x y z
N MET A 1 -9.99 12.03 -4.14
CA MET A 1 -9.65 12.85 -2.96
C MET A 1 -8.32 12.37 -2.38
N ASN A 2 -7.30 13.24 -2.28
CA ASN A 2 -5.98 12.91 -1.72
C ASN A 2 -5.85 13.57 -0.33
N CYS A 3 -6.38 12.94 0.72
CA CYS A 3 -6.46 13.56 2.06
C CYS A 3 -5.21 13.36 2.95
N GLY A 4 -4.31 12.41 2.62
CA GLY A 4 -3.05 12.22 3.35
C GLY A 4 -3.13 11.55 4.73
N VAL A 5 -4.33 11.27 5.26
CA VAL A 5 -4.53 10.69 6.60
C VAL A 5 -3.72 9.41 6.81
N CYS A 6 -3.70 8.51 5.82
CA CYS A 6 -2.97 7.25 5.90
C CYS A 6 -1.47 7.43 6.13
N THR A 7 -0.88 8.53 5.65
CA THR A 7 0.54 8.86 5.85
C THR A 7 0.74 9.48 7.22
N ALA A 8 -0.16 10.38 7.64
CA ALA A 8 -0.07 11.06 8.93
C ALA A 8 -0.14 10.11 10.14
N VAL A 9 -0.93 9.03 10.03
CA VAL A 9 -1.09 8.03 11.13
C VAL A 9 -0.16 6.83 11.01
N CYS A 10 0.70 6.77 9.99
CA CYS A 10 1.58 5.62 9.76
C CYS A 10 2.75 5.64 10.75
N PRO A 11 2.95 4.59 11.57
CA PRO A 11 4.08 4.53 12.50
C PRO A 11 5.43 4.37 11.79
N MET A 12 5.43 3.84 10.55
CA MET A 12 6.62 3.70 9.72
C MET A 12 6.94 4.99 8.93
N GLY A 13 6.08 6.01 8.99
CA GLY A 13 6.28 7.25 8.24
C GLY A 13 5.96 7.13 6.74
N ILE A 14 6.76 7.81 5.91
CA ILE A 14 6.49 8.13 4.50
C ILE A 14 6.73 6.93 3.57
N ASP A 15 7.48 5.92 3.99
CA ASP A 15 8.02 4.90 3.08
C ASP A 15 6.95 4.06 2.37
N CYS A 16 5.78 3.87 2.98
CA CYS A 16 4.64 3.19 2.35
C CYS A 16 3.54 4.22 2.04
N LEU A 17 3.56 4.85 0.86
CA LEU A 17 2.49 5.75 0.40
C LEU A 17 1.36 4.92 -0.27
N PRO A 18 0.28 4.53 0.44
CA PRO A 18 -0.70 3.60 -0.11
C PRO A 18 -1.45 4.21 -1.29
N ARG A 19 -1.60 5.54 -1.28
CA ARG A 19 -2.18 6.30 -2.40
C ARG A 19 -1.39 6.13 -3.69
N ARG A 20 -0.05 6.13 -3.62
CA ARG A 20 0.82 5.94 -4.78
C ARG A 20 0.72 4.50 -5.29
N LEU A 21 0.85 3.53 -4.37
CA LEU A 21 0.70 2.11 -4.68
C LEU A 21 -0.63 1.80 -5.36
N PHE A 22 -1.75 2.26 -4.78
CA PHE A 22 -3.08 2.01 -5.36
C PHE A 22 -3.28 2.77 -6.66
N ARG A 23 -2.61 3.91 -6.87
CA ARG A 23 -2.64 4.61 -8.15
C ARG A 23 -1.93 3.81 -9.24
N TYR A 24 -0.78 3.20 -8.94
CA TYR A 24 -0.09 2.32 -9.87
C TYR A 24 -0.96 1.11 -10.25
N VAL A 25 -1.60 0.49 -9.26
CA VAL A 25 -2.56 -0.61 -9.51
C VAL A 25 -3.70 -0.17 -10.44
N LEU A 26 -4.33 0.98 -10.17
CA LEU A 26 -5.45 1.49 -10.98
C LEU A 26 -5.05 1.87 -12.41
N LEU A 27 -3.79 2.28 -12.62
CA LEU A 27 -3.26 2.67 -13.92
C LEU A 27 -2.63 1.51 -14.69
N GLY A 28 -2.53 0.31 -14.10
CA GLY A 28 -1.84 -0.83 -14.71
C GLY A 28 -0.32 -0.65 -14.79
N MET A 29 0.25 0.22 -13.94
CA MET A 29 1.68 0.52 -13.86
C MET A 29 2.39 -0.57 -13.04
N GLU A 30 2.51 -1.77 -13.61
CA GLU A 30 3.07 -2.94 -12.92
C GLU A 30 4.57 -2.75 -12.60
N GLU A 31 5.37 -2.22 -13.53
CA GLU A 31 6.81 -2.03 -13.31
C GLU A 31 7.09 -1.08 -12.15
N GLU A 32 6.36 0.04 -12.09
CA GLU A 32 6.47 1.02 -11.01
C GLU A 32 5.96 0.47 -9.68
N LEU A 33 4.94 -0.38 -9.70
CA LEU A 33 4.48 -1.08 -8.51
C LEU A 33 5.52 -2.07 -7.99
N LEU A 34 6.17 -2.84 -8.87
CA LEU A 34 7.22 -3.80 -8.52
C LEU A 34 8.50 -3.09 -8.08
N GLY A 35 8.75 -1.86 -8.53
CA GLY A 35 9.83 -1.00 -8.00
C GLY A 35 9.64 -0.63 -6.53
N GLU A 36 8.43 -0.77 -5.97
CA GLU A 36 8.08 -0.39 -4.61
C GLU A 36 8.01 -1.58 -3.64
N VAL A 37 8.61 -2.73 -3.98
CA VAL A 37 8.58 -3.94 -3.14
C VAL A 37 8.99 -3.63 -1.70
N GLU A 38 10.10 -2.93 -1.47
CA GLU A 38 10.57 -2.59 -0.12
C GLU A 38 9.50 -1.80 0.67
N SER A 39 8.92 -0.79 0.03
CA SER A 39 7.82 0.02 0.58
C SER A 39 6.55 -0.80 0.86
N ILE A 40 6.22 -1.79 0.03
CA ILE A 40 5.07 -2.68 0.26
C ILE A 40 5.31 -3.56 1.50
N TYR A 41 6.55 -4.05 1.69
CA TYR A 41 6.91 -4.91 2.82
C TYR A 41 7.24 -4.14 4.12
N SER A 42 7.52 -2.84 4.05
CA SER A 42 7.67 -1.99 5.24
C SER A 42 6.35 -1.78 5.99
N CYS A 43 5.20 -1.95 5.34
CA CYS A 43 3.90 -1.83 5.99
C CYS A 43 3.71 -2.84 7.13
N LEU A 44 3.43 -2.38 8.36
CA LEU A 44 3.20 -3.28 9.50
C LEU A 44 1.81 -3.96 9.49
N LEU A 45 0.95 -3.65 8.50
CA LEU A 45 -0.45 -4.09 8.46
C LEU A 45 -1.23 -3.76 9.75
N CYS A 46 -0.87 -2.68 10.45
CA CYS A 46 -1.43 -2.30 11.76
C CYS A 46 -2.85 -1.71 11.69
N LYS A 47 -3.39 -1.47 10.49
CA LYS A 47 -4.74 -0.94 10.21
C LYS A 47 -5.03 0.49 10.71
N MET A 48 -4.08 1.22 11.29
CA MET A 48 -4.28 2.61 11.73
C MET A 48 -4.80 3.52 10.60
N CYS A 49 -4.27 3.36 9.39
CA CYS A 49 -4.72 4.11 8.21
C CYS A 49 -6.14 3.77 7.76
N GLU A 50 -6.61 2.55 8.00
CA GLU A 50 -7.94 2.06 7.63
C GLU A 50 -9.01 2.59 8.60
N VAL A 51 -8.74 2.50 9.91
CA VAL A 51 -9.64 3.01 10.96
C VAL A 51 -9.86 4.53 10.83
N ASN A 52 -8.82 5.27 10.42
CA ASN A 52 -8.87 6.72 10.27
C ASN A 52 -9.29 7.16 8.85
N CYS A 53 -9.62 6.25 7.93
CA CYS A 53 -9.91 6.62 6.55
C CYS A 53 -11.30 7.28 6.43
N PRO A 54 -11.40 8.57 6.04
CA PRO A 54 -12.70 9.22 5.87
C PRO A 54 -13.51 8.66 4.70
N ALA A 55 -12.86 7.95 3.78
CA ALA A 55 -13.47 7.32 2.62
C ALA A 55 -13.74 5.81 2.82
N GLY A 56 -13.47 5.26 4.02
CA GLY A 56 -13.71 3.84 4.31
C GLY A 56 -12.85 2.86 3.49
N VAL A 57 -11.67 3.28 3.02
CA VAL A 57 -10.79 2.42 2.22
C VAL A 57 -10.12 1.38 3.11
N ARG A 58 -10.18 0.12 2.69
CA ARG A 58 -9.52 -1.03 3.35
C ARG A 58 -8.02 -1.08 3.04
N ILE A 59 -7.29 -0.06 3.46
CA ILE A 59 -5.90 0.20 3.04
C ILE A 59 -4.97 -0.95 3.42
N ALA A 60 -5.01 -1.41 4.67
CA ALA A 60 -4.11 -2.47 5.12
C ALA A 60 -4.42 -3.79 4.42
N GLU A 61 -5.71 -4.08 4.17
CA GLU A 61 -6.11 -5.25 3.39
C GLU A 61 -5.61 -5.18 1.95
N ASN A 62 -5.74 -4.02 1.29
CA ASN A 62 -5.24 -3.84 -0.06
C ASN A 62 -3.72 -4.04 -0.14
N VAL A 63 -2.96 -3.59 0.85
CA VAL A 63 -1.51 -3.85 0.93
C VAL A 63 -1.22 -5.35 1.11
N ARG A 64 -2.01 -6.07 1.92
CA ARG A 64 -1.88 -7.53 2.05
C ARG A 64 -2.14 -8.24 0.72
N LEU A 65 -3.16 -7.83 -0.04
CA LEU A 65 -3.42 -8.38 -1.37
C LEU A 65 -2.27 -8.07 -2.35
N LEU A 66 -1.70 -6.86 -2.29
CA LEU A 66 -0.52 -6.50 -3.06
C LEU A 66 0.68 -7.39 -2.74
N ARG A 67 0.94 -7.71 -1.47
CA ARG A 67 1.99 -8.68 -1.11
C ARG A 67 1.76 -10.05 -1.74
N GLY A 68 0.52 -10.52 -1.80
CA GLY A 68 0.19 -11.76 -2.50
C GLY A 68 0.48 -11.70 -4.00
N PHE A 69 0.22 -10.56 -4.64
CA PHE A 69 0.59 -10.32 -6.03
C PHE A 69 2.11 -10.30 -6.23
N VAL A 70 2.83 -9.54 -5.39
CA VAL A 70 4.30 -9.43 -5.44
C VAL A 70 4.97 -10.78 -5.16
N ASN A 71 4.48 -11.55 -4.19
CA ASN A 71 4.95 -12.92 -3.90
C ASN A 71 4.95 -13.81 -5.14
N ARG A 72 3.84 -13.82 -5.89
CA ARG A 72 3.74 -14.62 -7.12
C ARG A 72 4.64 -14.11 -8.24
N LYS A 73 4.77 -12.80 -8.38
CA LYS A 73 5.48 -12.16 -9.50
C LYS A 73 7.00 -12.09 -9.33
N VAL A 74 7.46 -11.79 -8.11
CA VAL A 74 8.87 -11.53 -7.81
C VAL A 74 9.53 -12.74 -7.16
N PHE A 75 8.85 -13.38 -6.21
CA PHE A 75 9.45 -14.42 -5.38
C PHE A 75 9.07 -15.85 -5.81
N GLY A 76 8.09 -16.01 -6.71
CA GLY A 76 7.60 -17.32 -7.14
C GLY A 76 6.93 -18.13 -6.03
N LEU A 77 6.38 -17.45 -5.01
CA LEU A 77 5.71 -18.02 -3.85
C LEU A 77 4.18 -18.02 -3.99
#